data_AF-A0A232FFS6-F1
#
_entry.id   AF-A0A232FFS6-F1
#
_cell.length_a   1.000
_cell.length_b   1.000
_cell.length_c   1.000
_cell.angle_alpha   90.00
_cell.angle_beta   90.00
_cell.angle_gamma   90.00
#
_symmetry.space_group_name_H-M   'P 1'
#
loop_
_entity.id
_entity.type
_entity.pdbx_description
1 polymer ?
#
loop_
_entity_poly.entity_id
_entity_poly.type
_entity_poly.pdbx_seq_one_letter_code
_entity_poly.pdbx_strand_id
1 'polypeptide(L)'
;MELYACIRFVEENLYSAKYYYIPITSVYCNKHDTDHIVPVDLGDYDTKNKYYIFWNDGVNEDKYLGYIVSLGESKEDAKNRTLTREKRVIIPKKLTSSDTSDQEIEENNSKNPT
;
A
#
# COMPACT_ATOMS: atom_id res chain seq x y z
N MET A 1 -3.37 17.07 -20.29
CA MET A 1 -2.14 16.38 -19.83
C MET A 1 -2.56 14.97 -19.46
N GLU A 2 -1.98 13.95 -20.07
CA GLU A 2 -2.38 12.56 -19.84
C GLU A 2 -1.48 11.98 -18.74
N LEU A 3 -2.00 11.90 -17.52
CA LEU A 3 -1.25 11.33 -16.39
C LEU A 3 -1.32 9.80 -16.42
N TYR A 4 -0.26 9.18 -15.92
CA TYR A 4 -0.16 7.74 -15.70
C TYR A 4 -0.09 7.44 -14.20
N ALA A 5 -0.82 6.40 -13.79
CA ALA A 5 -0.76 5.86 -12.45
C ALA A 5 0.06 4.57 -12.46
N CYS A 6 1.03 4.49 -11.54
CA CYS A 6 1.54 3.21 -11.07
C CYS A 6 0.58 2.67 -10.02
N ILE A 7 0.08 1.47 -10.23
CA ILE A 7 -0.91 0.83 -9.37
C ILE A 7 -0.43 -0.54 -8.88
N ARG A 8 -1.03 -0.98 -7.79
CA ARG A 8 -0.90 -2.34 -7.25
C ARG A 8 -2.28 -2.86 -6.88
N PHE A 9 -2.67 -4.02 -7.40
CA PHE A 9 -3.96 -4.63 -7.05
C PHE A 9 -3.97 -5.11 -5.59
N VAL A 10 -5.14 -5.07 -4.96
CA VAL A 10 -5.32 -5.48 -3.56
C VAL A 10 -5.12 -6.98 -3.37
N GLU A 11 -5.59 -7.78 -4.33
CA GLU A 11 -5.55 -9.25 -4.25
C GLU A 11 -4.15 -9.83 -4.41
N GLU A 12 -3.20 -9.05 -4.92
CA GLU A 12 -1.81 -9.48 -5.03
C GLU A 12 -1.13 -9.46 -3.65
N ASN A 13 -0.54 -10.61 -3.31
CA ASN A 13 0.29 -10.73 -2.12
C ASN A 13 1.44 -9.70 -2.16
N LEU A 14 1.71 -9.04 -1.04
CA LEU A 14 2.81 -8.08 -0.86
C LEU A 14 4.17 -8.60 -1.32
N TYR A 15 4.44 -9.91 -1.17
CA TYR A 15 5.72 -10.52 -1.59
C TYR A 15 5.85 -10.72 -3.12
N SER A 16 4.72 -10.73 -3.84
CA SER A 16 4.66 -10.90 -5.29
C SER A 16 3.98 -9.71 -5.97
N ALA A 17 3.86 -8.58 -5.28
CA ALA A 17 3.16 -7.40 -5.73
C ALA A 17 3.75 -6.90 -7.05
N LYS A 18 2.97 -6.98 -8.12
CA LYS A 18 3.32 -6.44 -9.42
C LYS A 18 2.83 -5.00 -9.47
N TYR A 19 3.67 -4.17 -10.08
CA TYR A 19 3.31 -2.80 -10.40
C TYR A 19 2.82 -2.76 -11.85
N TYR A 20 1.65 -2.17 -12.04
CA TYR A 20 1.07 -1.93 -13.35
C TYR A 20 1.05 -0.43 -13.60
N TYR A 21 1.16 -0.04 -14.87
CA TYR A 21 1.22 1.36 -15.28
C TYR A 21 0.12 1.61 -16.30
N ILE A 22 -0.85 2.41 -15.91
CA ILE A 22 -2.08 2.65 -16.67
C ILE A 22 -2.37 4.15 -16.77
N PRO A 23 -3.11 4.58 -17.79
CA PRO A 23 -3.65 5.94 -17.84
C PRO A 23 -4.51 6.23 -16.61
N ILE A 24 -4.47 7.47 -16.12
CA ILE A 24 -5.31 7.89 -15.00
C ILE A 24 -6.81 7.76 -15.30
N THR A 25 -7.17 7.81 -16.59
CA THR A 25 -8.53 7.60 -17.10
C THR A 25 -9.07 6.21 -16.85
N SER A 26 -8.22 5.27 -16.43
CA SER A 26 -8.60 3.91 -16.02
C SER A 26 -8.82 3.79 -14.51
N VAL A 27 -8.74 4.88 -13.74
CA VAL A 27 -8.80 4.86 -12.26
C VAL A 27 -9.99 5.64 -11.74
N TYR A 28 -10.79 5.02 -10.87
CA TYR A 28 -12.08 5.51 -10.40
C TYR A 28 -12.14 5.52 -8.87
N CYS A 29 -12.91 6.44 -8.28
CA CYS A 29 -13.14 6.47 -6.83
C CYS A 29 -14.01 5.30 -6.37
N ASN A 30 -15.09 4.98 -7.10
CA ASN A 30 -16.02 3.89 -6.79
C ASN A 30 -16.21 2.95 -7.98
N LYS A 31 -16.74 1.75 -7.70
CA LYS A 31 -16.96 0.70 -8.72
C LYS A 31 -17.88 1.18 -9.85
N HIS A 32 -18.94 1.89 -9.51
CA HIS A 32 -19.99 2.27 -10.46
C HIS A 32 -19.81 3.66 -11.06
N ASP A 33 -18.73 4.38 -10.72
CA ASP A 33 -18.49 5.73 -11.26
C ASP A 33 -18.24 5.67 -12.76
N THR A 34 -18.82 6.60 -13.52
CA THR A 34 -18.50 6.77 -14.94
C THR A 34 -17.28 7.65 -15.14
N ASP A 35 -17.01 8.53 -14.18
CA ASP A 35 -15.92 9.48 -14.23
C ASP A 35 -14.70 8.95 -13.48
N HIS A 36 -13.54 9.10 -14.10
CA HIS A 36 -12.26 8.77 -13.51
C HIS A 36 -11.79 9.88 -12.58
N ILE A 37 -10.80 9.58 -11.75
CA ILE A 37 -10.17 10.59 -10.89
C ILE A 37 -9.42 11.62 -11.73
N VAL A 38 -9.39 12.86 -11.25
CA VAL A 38 -8.68 13.96 -11.89
C VAL A 38 -7.71 14.59 -10.88
N PRO A 39 -6.48 14.06 -10.77
CA PRO A 39 -5.47 14.63 -9.89
C PRO A 39 -5.11 16.06 -10.32
N VAL A 40 -4.99 16.96 -9.35
CA VAL A 40 -4.55 18.35 -9.57
C VAL A 40 -3.06 18.39 -9.90
N ASP A 41 -2.27 17.55 -9.23
CA ASP A 41 -0.83 17.41 -9.45
C ASP A 41 -0.35 15.97 -9.20
N LEU A 42 0.96 15.75 -9.31
CA LEU A 42 1.56 14.41 -9.19
C LEU A 42 1.62 13.86 -7.75
N GLY A 43 1.30 14.68 -6.75
CA GLY A 43 1.14 14.32 -5.35
C GLY A 43 -0.32 14.16 -4.92
N ASP A 44 -1.28 14.47 -5.80
CA ASP A 44 -2.71 14.42 -5.51
C ASP A 44 -3.30 13.00 -5.62
N TYR A 45 -2.83 12.11 -4.74
CA TYR A 45 -3.37 10.76 -4.57
C TYR A 45 -3.14 10.25 -3.14
N ASP A 46 -4.08 9.48 -2.61
CA ASP A 46 -3.94 8.88 -1.29
C ASP A 46 -3.38 7.45 -1.39
N THR A 47 -2.14 7.28 -0.92
CA THR A 47 -1.47 5.98 -0.84
C THR A 47 -2.18 4.93 0.02
N LYS A 48 -3.11 5.33 0.89
CA LYS A 48 -3.90 4.44 1.75
C LYS A 48 -5.28 4.16 1.16
N ASN A 49 -5.79 5.02 0.29
CA ASN A 49 -7.10 4.84 -0.29
C ASN A 49 -7.08 3.74 -1.37
N LYS A 50 -8.20 3.01 -1.45
CA LYS A 50 -8.41 2.05 -2.54
C LYS A 50 -9.15 2.76 -3.66
N TYR A 51 -8.73 2.44 -4.87
CA TYR A 51 -9.34 2.90 -6.10
C TYR A 51 -9.83 1.70 -6.90
N TYR A 52 -10.77 1.94 -7.78
CA TYR A 52 -11.27 0.97 -8.73
C TYR A 52 -10.57 1.16 -10.07
N ILE A 53 -9.82 0.16 -10.49
CA ILE A 53 -9.04 0.17 -11.73
C ILE A 53 -9.79 -0.62 -12.78
N PHE A 54 -10.15 0.05 -13.88
CA PHE A 54 -10.67 -0.61 -15.05
C PHE A 54 -9.57 -1.45 -15.70
N TRP A 55 -9.83 -2.75 -15.85
CA TRP A 55 -8.88 -3.69 -16.39
C TRP A 55 -9.60 -4.73 -17.26
N ASN A 56 -8.95 -5.09 -18.37
CA ASN A 56 -9.40 -6.17 -19.24
C ASN A 56 -8.34 -7.27 -19.21
N ASP A 57 -8.68 -8.42 -18.63
CA ASP A 57 -7.78 -9.58 -18.52
C ASP A 57 -7.87 -10.52 -19.75
N GLY A 58 -8.63 -10.12 -20.78
CA GLY A 58 -8.92 -10.89 -21.98
C GLY A 58 -10.17 -11.78 -21.85
N VAL A 59 -10.72 -11.93 -20.64
CA VAL A 59 -11.92 -12.73 -20.36
C VAL A 59 -13.04 -11.84 -19.80
N ASN A 60 -12.70 -10.99 -18.85
CA ASN A 60 -13.59 -10.05 -18.19
C ASN A 60 -13.05 -8.63 -18.33
N GLU A 61 -13.99 -7.70 -18.50
CA GLU A 61 -13.73 -6.27 -18.46
C GLU A 61 -14.53 -5.71 -17.28
N ASP A 62 -13.85 -5.53 -16.14
CA ASP A 62 -14.44 -5.03 -14.89
C ASP A 62 -13.44 -4.09 -14.19
N LYS A 63 -13.89 -3.49 -13.09
CA LYS A 63 -13.08 -2.68 -12.21
C LYS A 63 -12.67 -3.44 -10.96
N TYR A 64 -11.36 -3.52 -10.75
CA TYR A 64 -10.74 -4.24 -9.65
C TYR A 64 -10.14 -3.27 -8.65
N LEU A 65 -10.12 -3.67 -7.37
CA LEU A 65 -9.56 -2.83 -6.31
C LEU A 65 -8.03 -2.80 -6.37
N GLY A 66 -7.46 -1.60 -6.28
CA GLY A 66 -6.02 -1.40 -6.16
C GLY A 66 -5.66 -0.09 -5.48
N TYR A 67 -4.36 0.11 -5.28
CA TYR A 67 -3.78 1.31 -4.71
C TYR A 67 -3.01 2.05 -5.78
N ILE A 68 -3.05 3.39 -5.75
CA ILE A 68 -2.11 4.22 -6.48
C ILE A 68 -0.81 4.31 -5.67
N VAL A 69 0.30 4.02 -6.34
CA VAL A 69 1.64 3.97 -5.76
C VAL A 69 2.39 5.27 -6.07
N SER A 70 2.28 5.74 -7.31
CA SER A 70 2.79 7.04 -7.79
C SER A 70 2.04 7.49 -9.04
N LEU A 71 1.96 8.80 -9.24
CA LEU A 71 1.56 9.42 -10.50
C LEU A 71 2.78 9.92 -11.28
N GLY A 72 2.68 9.94 -12.61
CA GLY A 72 3.68 10.52 -13.50
C GLY A 72 3.05 11.12 -14.75
N GLU A 73 3.78 12.02 -15.41
CA GLU A 73 3.34 12.65 -16.67
C GLU A 73 3.47 11.71 -17.88
N SER A 74 4.16 10.60 -17.70
CA SER A 74 4.28 9.52 -18.66
C SER A 74 4.36 8.18 -17.94
N LYS A 75 4.21 7.08 -18.69
CA LYS A 75 4.41 5.73 -18.18
C LYS A 75 5.80 5.54 -17.59
N GLU A 76 6.82 6.06 -18.26
CA GLU A 76 8.22 6.01 -17.85
C GLU A 76 8.47 6.83 -16.58
N ASP A 77 7.86 8.02 -16.46
CA ASP A 77 7.96 8.85 -15.27
C ASP A 77 7.32 8.18 -14.05
N ALA A 78 6.10 7.63 -14.22
CA ALA A 78 5.43 6.87 -13.15
C ALA A 78 6.27 5.68 -12.68
N LYS A 79 6.97 5.00 -13.60
CA LYS A 79 7.91 3.91 -13.28
C LYS A 79 9.13 4.41 -12.51
N ASN A 80 9.78 5.47 -12.97
CA ASN A 80 10.97 6.01 -12.31
C ASN A 80 10.65 6.45 -10.88
N ARG A 81 9.51 7.14 -10.69
CA ARG A 81 9.02 7.57 -9.37
C ARG A 81 8.71 6.41 -8.42
N THR A 82 8.22 5.30 -8.95
CA THR A 82 8.01 4.08 -8.17
C THR A 82 9.33 3.48 -7.70
N LEU A 83 10.37 3.49 -8.54
CA LEU A 83 11.69 2.93 -8.23
C LEU A 83 12.46 3.75 -7.21
N THR A 84 12.34 5.08 -7.26
CA THR A 84 13.01 6.01 -6.32
C THR A 84 12.33 6.10 -4.97
N ARG A 85 11.13 5.52 -4.82
CA ARG A 85 10.38 5.57 -3.57
C ARG A 85 11.07 4.74 -2.49
N GLU A 86 11.17 5.29 -1.29
CA GLU A 86 11.67 4.56 -0.13
C GLU A 86 10.83 3.31 0.14
N LYS A 87 11.46 2.13 -0.02
CA LYS A 87 10.84 0.86 0.30
C LYS A 87 10.75 0.75 1.82
N ARG A 88 9.53 0.70 2.37
CA ARG A 88 9.35 0.41 3.79
C ARG A 88 9.87 -1.00 4.07
N VAL A 89 10.87 -1.11 4.93
CA VAL A 89 11.33 -2.40 5.45
C VAL A 89 10.21 -2.98 6.30
N ILE A 90 9.53 -4.02 5.82
CA ILE A 90 8.55 -4.76 6.62
C ILE A 90 9.33 -5.76 7.47
N ILE A 91 9.49 -5.48 8.76
CA ILE A 91 10.04 -6.44 9.72
C ILE A 91 8.91 -7.42 10.06
N PRO A 92 9.03 -8.72 9.73
CA PRO A 92 8.03 -9.69 10.13
C PRO A 92 7.93 -9.74 11.66
N LYS A 93 6.71 -9.65 12.19
CA LYS A 93 6.46 -9.81 13.63
C LYS A 93 6.93 -11.21 14.04
N LYS A 94 7.97 -11.29 14.87
CA LYS A 94 8.34 -12.53 15.55
C LYS A 94 7.13 -12.98 16.39
N LEU A 95 6.61 -14.17 16.10
CA LEU A 95 5.70 -14.88 16.99
C LEU A 95 6.51 -15.29 18.23
N THR A 96 6.55 -14.46 19.26
CA THR A 96 7.02 -14.89 20.57
C THR A 96 5.84 -15.58 21.27
N SER A 97 5.64 -16.87 21.02
CA SER A 97 4.93 -17.71 21.99
C SER A 97 5.93 -18.14 23.05
N SER A 98 5.79 -17.58 24.25
CA SER A 98 6.27 -18.24 25.46
C SER A 98 5.18 -18.04 26.48
N ASP A 99 4.30 -19.04 26.51
CA ASP A 99 3.50 -19.37 27.69
C ASP A 99 4.45 -19.69 28.85
N THR A 100 4.00 -19.31 30.06
CA THR A 100 4.45 -19.72 31.40
C THR A 100 5.89 -19.32 31.78
N SER A 101 6.15 -18.70 32.93
CA SER A 101 5.58 -18.98 34.26
C SER A 101 5.80 -17.78 35.19
N ASP A 102 4.81 -17.53 36.05
CA ASP A 102 4.96 -16.69 37.24
C ASP A 102 6.14 -17.19 38.09
N GLN A 103 7.05 -16.29 38.45
CA GLN A 103 7.89 -16.47 39.63
C GLN A 103 7.89 -15.19 40.45
N GLU A 104 7.33 -15.35 41.64
CA GLU A 104 7.21 -14.42 42.74
C GLU A 104 8.56 -13.78 43.08
N ILE A 105 8.62 -12.46 43.13
CA ILE A 105 9.72 -11.74 43.75
C ILE A 105 9.30 -11.52 45.20
N GLU A 106 9.75 -12.40 46.11
CA GLU A 106 9.74 -12.11 47.54
C GLU A 106 10.67 -10.92 47.82
N GLU A 107 10.08 -9.79 48.20
CA GLU A 107 10.78 -8.71 48.88
C GLU A 107 11.28 -9.20 50.24
N ASN A 108 12.58 -9.10 50.50
CA ASN A 108 13.06 -9.09 51.88
C ASN A 108 14.29 -8.19 52.08
N ASN A 109 13.97 -7.02 52.65
CA ASN A 109 14.69 -6.29 53.70
C ASN A 109 16.13 -5.81 53.47
N SER A 110 16.24 -4.51 53.19
CA SER A 110 17.37 -3.71 53.65
C SER A 110 16.87 -2.41 54.28
N LYS A 111 17.10 -2.23 55.60
CA LYS A 111 17.44 -0.95 56.24
C LYS A 111 17.63 -1.12 57.74
N ASN A 112 18.88 -1.17 58.18
CA ASN A 112 19.29 -0.49 59.40
C ASN A 112 19.56 0.97 59.04
N PRO A 113 19.13 1.92 59.89
CA PRO A 113 19.94 3.11 60.11
C PRO A 113 20.19 3.35 61.60
N THR A 114 21.49 3.49 61.90
CA THR A 114 22.12 4.34 62.94
C THR A 114 21.84 4.05 64.41
#